data_AF-A0A8J4SW72-F1
#
_entry.id   AF-A0A8J4SW72-F1
#
_cell.length_a   1.000
_cell.length_b   1.000
_cell.length_c   1.000
_cell.angle_alpha   90.00
_cell.angle_beta   90.00
_cell.angle_gamma   90.00
#
_symmetry.space_group_name_H-M   'P 1'
#
loop_
_entity.id
_entity.type
_entity.pdbx_description
1 polymer ?
#
loop_
_entity_poly.entity_id
_entity_poly.type
_entity_poly.pdbx_seq_one_letter_code
_entity_poly.pdbx_strand_id
1 'polypeptide(L)'
;MNVVTGLGKVVGAELVRNPDVDKISFTGSVAIGEGIMRDGAATMKRITLELGGKSPTVLLDDAPLDEAIPAALTMAFLNSGQACAAGTRLLVPKSKLNSVKTAIQETMKSFSVGDPADPKIAVGPMVSQNQYDRVQSYIRKGIEEGPRCWLVARAIRKVSKRATS
;
A
#
# COMPACT_ATOMS: atom_id res chain seq x y z
N MET A 1 1.94 -31.10 0.44
CA MET A 1 1.98 -29.66 0.14
C MET A 1 2.82 -29.48 -1.10
N ASN A 2 2.34 -28.72 -2.10
CA ASN A 2 3.07 -28.43 -3.33
C ASN A 2 3.29 -26.92 -3.42
N VAL A 3 4.49 -26.49 -3.82
CA VAL A 3 4.82 -25.09 -4.08
C VAL A 3 5.17 -24.96 -5.55
N VAL A 4 4.43 -24.12 -6.26
CA VAL A 4 4.62 -23.90 -7.70
C VAL A 4 4.86 -22.42 -7.91
N THR A 5 5.94 -22.08 -8.62
CA THR A 5 6.28 -20.70 -8.97
C THR A 5 5.99 -20.46 -10.45
N GLY A 6 5.53 -19.26 -10.79
CA GLY A 6 5.26 -18.91 -12.17
C GLY A 6 4.44 -17.64 -12.32
N LEU A 7 4.19 -17.26 -13.57
CA LEU A 7 3.42 -16.06 -13.88
C LEU A 7 1.93 -16.30 -13.59
N GLY A 8 1.28 -15.31 -12.98
CA GLY A 8 -0.16 -15.37 -12.68
C GLY A 8 -1.03 -15.65 -13.91
N LYS A 9 -0.67 -15.11 -15.07
CA LYS A 9 -1.39 -15.34 -16.34
C LYS A 9 -1.27 -16.78 -16.89
N VAL A 10 -0.32 -17.57 -16.38
CA VAL A 10 -0.07 -18.94 -16.83
C VAL A 10 -0.48 -19.90 -15.71
N VAL A 11 0.33 -19.96 -14.64
CA VAL A 11 0.14 -20.91 -13.54
C VAL A 11 -1.08 -20.55 -12.71
N GLY A 12 -1.24 -19.26 -12.36
CA GLY A 12 -2.40 -18.81 -11.59
C GLY A 12 -3.72 -19.03 -12.35
N ALA A 13 -3.71 -18.75 -13.65
CA ALA A 13 -4.87 -18.93 -14.51
C ALA A 13 -5.28 -20.41 -14.66
N GLU A 14 -4.29 -21.32 -14.73
CA GLU A 14 -4.56 -22.76 -14.72
C GLU A 14 -5.18 -23.19 -13.39
N LEU A 15 -4.58 -22.83 -12.25
CA LEU A 15 -5.12 -23.17 -10.92
C LEU A 15 -6.58 -22.71 -10.75
N VAL A 16 -6.94 -21.57 -11.34
CA VAL A 16 -8.28 -20.99 -11.27
C VAL A 16 -9.26 -21.60 -12.28
N ARG A 17 -8.83 -22.29 -13.33
CA ARG A 17 -9.75 -22.95 -14.28
C ARG A 17 -9.80 -24.46 -14.13
N ASN A 18 -8.78 -25.05 -13.53
CA ASN A 18 -8.66 -26.48 -13.38
C ASN A 18 -9.86 -27.06 -12.59
N PRO A 19 -10.54 -28.10 -13.13
CA PRO A 19 -11.69 -28.73 -12.48
C PRO A 19 -11.32 -29.54 -11.24
N ASP A 20 -10.05 -29.95 -11.09
CA ASP A 20 -9.54 -30.72 -9.96
C ASP A 20 -9.19 -29.83 -8.74
N VAL A 21 -9.33 -28.50 -8.87
CA VAL A 21 -9.13 -27.55 -7.77
C VAL A 21 -10.47 -27.15 -7.16
N ASP A 22 -10.74 -27.56 -5.93
CA ASP A 22 -12.04 -27.32 -5.27
C ASP A 22 -12.22 -25.89 -4.72
N LYS A 23 -11.11 -25.20 -4.40
CA LYS A 23 -11.14 -23.92 -3.70
C LYS A 23 -9.94 -23.05 -4.07
N ILE A 24 -10.21 -21.75 -4.23
CA ILE A 24 -9.19 -20.70 -4.35
C ILE A 24 -9.24 -19.78 -3.13
N SER A 25 -8.06 -19.44 -2.62
CA SER A 25 -7.84 -18.34 -1.68
C SER A 25 -6.80 -17.41 -2.29
N PHE A 26 -7.16 -16.15 -2.51
CA PHE A 26 -6.30 -15.19 -3.20
C PHE A 26 -6.20 -13.88 -2.43
N THR A 27 -4.97 -13.37 -2.32
CA THR A 27 -4.68 -12.03 -1.81
C THR A 27 -3.97 -11.23 -2.89
N GLY A 28 -4.50 -10.05 -3.23
CA GLY A 28 -3.91 -9.23 -4.29
C GLY A 28 -4.77 -8.07 -4.78
N SER A 29 -4.67 -7.76 -6.07
CA SER A 29 -5.39 -6.63 -6.66
C SER A 29 -6.85 -6.97 -6.98
N VAL A 30 -7.72 -5.95 -6.89
CA VAL A 30 -9.15 -6.08 -7.22
C VAL A 30 -9.36 -6.62 -8.62
N ALA A 31 -8.66 -6.07 -9.62
CA ALA A 31 -8.79 -6.50 -11.02
C ALA A 31 -8.45 -7.99 -11.24
N ILE A 32 -7.47 -8.53 -10.51
CA ILE A 32 -7.17 -9.97 -10.56
C ILE A 32 -8.22 -10.78 -9.79
N GLY A 33 -8.67 -10.31 -8.62
CA GLY A 33 -9.73 -10.96 -7.86
C GLY A 33 -11.03 -11.09 -8.65
N GLU A 34 -11.43 -10.05 -9.38
CA GLU A 34 -12.57 -10.07 -10.31
C GLU A 34 -12.38 -11.09 -11.43
N GLY A 35 -11.16 -11.20 -11.98
CA GLY A 35 -10.81 -12.24 -12.96
C GLY A 35 -10.94 -13.65 -12.38
N ILE A 36 -10.46 -13.86 -11.15
CA ILE A 36 -10.55 -15.14 -10.45
C ILE A 36 -12.01 -15.53 -10.22
N MET A 37 -12.85 -14.58 -9.81
CA MET A 37 -14.27 -14.82 -9.59
C MET A 37 -14.99 -15.20 -10.89
N ARG A 38 -14.68 -14.53 -12.01
CA ARG A 38 -15.24 -14.85 -13.32
C ARG A 38 -14.81 -16.23 -13.82
N ASP A 39 -13.52 -16.51 -13.81
CA ASP A 39 -12.97 -17.78 -14.33
C ASP A 39 -13.37 -18.98 -13.45
N GLY A 40 -13.49 -18.78 -12.13
CA GLY A 40 -13.88 -19.83 -11.20
C GLY A 40 -15.36 -20.22 -11.25
N ALA A 41 -16.23 -19.38 -11.84
CA ALA A 41 -17.66 -19.65 -11.94
C ALA A 41 -17.97 -20.88 -12.81
N ALA A 42 -17.16 -21.14 -13.85
CA ALA A 42 -17.36 -22.26 -14.78
C ALA A 42 -17.36 -23.64 -14.08
N THR A 43 -16.71 -23.76 -12.93
CA THR A 43 -16.66 -24.99 -12.13
C THR A 43 -17.25 -24.79 -10.74
N MET A 44 -18.03 -23.72 -10.52
CA MET A 44 -18.64 -23.37 -9.23
C MET A 44 -17.64 -23.36 -8.06
N LYS A 45 -16.41 -22.87 -8.30
CA LYS A 45 -15.35 -22.89 -7.28
C LYS A 45 -15.70 -22.04 -6.06
N ARG A 46 -15.33 -22.54 -4.88
CA ARG A 46 -15.35 -21.74 -3.65
C ARG A 46 -14.19 -20.76 -3.67
N ILE A 47 -14.46 -19.47 -3.46
CA ILE A 47 -13.46 -18.41 -3.59
C ILE A 47 -13.45 -17.55 -2.32
N THR A 48 -12.24 -17.25 -1.82
CA THR A 48 -12.00 -16.24 -0.78
C THR A 48 -11.03 -15.20 -1.35
N LEU A 49 -11.39 -13.92 -1.29
CA LEU A 49 -10.62 -12.81 -1.84
C LEU A 49 -10.28 -11.80 -0.75
N GLU A 50 -8.98 -11.54 -0.57
CA GLU A 50 -8.47 -10.47 0.29
C GLU A 50 -7.80 -9.43 -0.61
N LEU A 51 -8.46 -8.28 -0.79
CA LEU A 51 -8.10 -7.31 -1.80
C LEU A 51 -7.59 -6.00 -1.18
N GLY A 52 -7.09 -5.10 -2.02
CA GLY A 52 -6.60 -3.81 -1.57
C GLY A 52 -7.67 -2.96 -0.88
N GLY A 53 -7.25 -2.13 0.08
CA GLY A 53 -8.10 -1.19 0.80
C GLY A 53 -7.71 0.28 0.58
N LYS A 54 -8.56 1.17 1.09
CA LYS A 54 -8.25 2.58 1.27
C LYS A 54 -8.55 2.95 2.73
N SER A 55 -7.89 2.28 3.67
CA SER A 55 -8.29 2.31 5.08
C SER A 55 -8.19 3.72 5.68
N PRO A 56 -9.22 4.18 6.43
CA PRO A 56 -9.18 5.42 7.16
C PRO A 56 -8.52 5.24 8.54
N THR A 57 -7.72 6.21 8.94
CA THR A 57 -7.35 6.49 10.33
C THR A 57 -8.16 7.70 10.77
N VAL A 58 -8.98 7.57 11.82
CA VAL A 58 -9.89 8.64 12.26
C VAL A 58 -9.40 9.20 13.58
N LEU A 59 -9.10 10.51 13.62
CA LEU A 59 -8.79 11.23 14.85
C LEU A 59 -10.05 11.93 15.35
N LEU A 60 -10.31 11.81 16.65
CA LEU A 60 -11.41 12.48 17.33
C LEU A 60 -10.96 13.82 17.94
N ASP A 61 -11.94 14.60 18.42
CA ASP A 61 -11.74 15.95 18.95
C ASP A 61 -10.87 16.02 20.20
N ASP A 62 -10.74 14.92 20.93
CA ASP A 62 -9.94 14.76 22.14
C ASP A 62 -8.61 14.04 21.90
N ALA A 63 -8.35 13.58 20.66
CA ALA A 63 -7.14 12.83 20.35
C ALA A 63 -5.86 13.67 20.62
N PRO A 64 -4.89 13.15 21.40
CA PRO A 64 -3.60 13.78 21.63
C PRO A 64 -2.76 13.73 20.35
N LEU A 65 -2.46 14.89 19.74
CA LEU A 65 -1.85 14.95 18.41
C LEU A 65 -0.38 14.51 18.39
N ASP A 66 0.32 14.72 19.49
CA ASP A 66 1.71 14.31 19.71
C ASP A 66 1.91 12.79 19.70
N GLU A 67 0.90 12.03 20.12
CA GLU A 67 0.91 10.56 20.03
C GLU A 67 0.21 10.04 18.76
N ALA A 68 -0.94 10.63 18.43
CA ALA A 68 -1.80 10.12 17.37
C ALA A 68 -1.21 10.31 15.97
N ILE A 69 -0.49 11.42 15.72
CA ILE A 69 0.11 11.68 14.41
C ILE A 69 1.27 10.74 14.10
N PRO A 70 2.25 10.52 15.00
CA PRO A 70 3.28 9.50 14.80
C PRO A 70 2.73 8.10 14.58
N ALA A 71 1.69 7.70 15.34
CA ALA A 71 1.05 6.41 15.17
C ALA A 71 0.37 6.29 13.79
N ALA A 72 -0.38 7.32 13.37
CA ALA A 72 -1.04 7.35 12.08
C ALA A 72 -0.04 7.27 10.91
N LEU A 73 1.08 8.01 10.99
CA LEU A 73 2.12 7.98 9.96
C LEU A 73 2.85 6.64 9.93
N THR A 74 3.13 6.04 11.09
CA THR A 74 3.70 4.67 11.17
C THR A 74 2.79 3.68 10.45
N MET A 75 1.48 3.70 10.73
CA MET A 75 0.51 2.83 10.05
C MET A 75 0.38 3.10 8.54
N ALA A 76 0.63 4.33 8.09
CA ALA A 76 0.61 4.68 6.68
C ALA A 76 1.87 4.24 5.93
N PHE A 77 3.04 4.25 6.60
CA PHE A 77 4.34 4.02 5.97
C PHE A 77 5.00 2.68 6.33
N LEU A 78 4.43 1.89 7.24
CA LEU A 78 4.88 0.53 7.52
C LEU A 78 4.94 -0.28 6.22
N ASN A 79 6.01 -1.07 6.03
CA ASN A 79 6.29 -1.78 4.77
C ASN A 79 6.32 -0.84 3.55
N SER A 80 6.80 0.39 3.75
CA SER A 80 6.78 1.48 2.75
C SER A 80 5.37 1.81 2.24
N GLY A 81 4.34 1.60 3.07
CA GLY A 81 2.94 1.77 2.70
C GLY A 81 2.39 0.68 1.77
N GLN A 82 3.14 -0.39 1.52
CA GLN A 82 2.72 -1.53 0.70
C GLN A 82 1.97 -2.56 1.56
N ALA A 83 0.87 -2.12 2.19
CA ALA A 83 0.01 -2.98 3.00
C ALA A 83 -1.47 -2.74 2.64
N CYS A 84 -2.27 -3.81 2.55
CA CYS A 84 -3.69 -3.71 2.22
C CYS A 84 -4.47 -2.85 3.24
N ALA A 85 -4.06 -2.90 4.50
CA ALA A 85 -4.66 -2.17 5.61
C ALA A 85 -3.94 -0.86 5.96
N ALA A 86 -3.02 -0.37 5.12
CA ALA A 86 -2.30 0.87 5.37
C ALA A 86 -3.29 2.04 5.61
N GLY A 87 -2.97 2.89 6.60
CA GLY A 87 -3.76 4.06 7.01
C GLY A 87 -3.72 5.20 5.99
N THR A 88 -4.15 4.94 4.76
CA THR A 88 -3.95 5.83 3.59
C THR A 88 -4.89 7.04 3.54
N ARG A 89 -5.83 7.17 4.48
CA ARG A 89 -6.69 8.35 4.66
C ARG A 89 -6.71 8.76 6.12
N LEU A 90 -6.11 9.90 6.46
CA LEU A 90 -6.26 10.48 7.80
C LEU A 90 -7.47 11.42 7.80
N LEU A 91 -8.50 11.07 8.56
CA LEU A 91 -9.69 11.89 8.77
C LEU A 91 -9.57 12.59 10.12
N VAL A 92 -9.70 13.92 10.12
CA VAL A 92 -9.51 14.75 11.32
C VAL A 92 -10.62 15.79 11.46
N PRO A 93 -10.87 16.29 12.67
CA PRO A 93 -11.80 17.38 12.88
C PRO A 93 -11.37 18.63 12.13
N LYS A 94 -12.33 19.32 11.51
CA LYS A 94 -12.06 20.51 10.68
C LYS A 94 -11.33 21.60 11.47
N SER A 95 -11.69 21.78 12.75
CA SER A 95 -11.06 22.74 13.68
C SER A 95 -9.58 22.45 13.92
N LYS A 96 -9.16 21.18 13.85
CA LYS A 96 -7.77 20.73 14.09
C LYS A 96 -6.91 20.63 12.83
N LEU A 97 -7.47 20.90 11.64
CA LEU A 97 -6.80 20.65 10.36
C LEU A 97 -5.42 21.29 10.24
N ASN A 98 -5.25 22.53 10.69
CA ASN A 98 -3.96 23.22 10.62
C ASN A 98 -2.94 22.63 11.60
N SER A 99 -3.34 22.39 12.85
CA SER A 99 -2.48 21.76 13.86
C SER A 99 -2.02 20.36 13.44
N VAL A 100 -2.92 19.56 12.85
CA VAL A 100 -2.61 18.25 12.29
C VAL A 100 -1.60 18.36 11.16
N LYS A 101 -1.77 19.31 10.22
CA LYS A 101 -0.82 19.51 9.12
C LYS A 101 0.58 19.84 9.63
N THR A 102 0.68 20.77 10.59
CA THR A 102 1.95 21.13 11.21
C THR A 102 2.59 19.93 11.90
N ALA A 103 1.82 19.18 12.69
CA ALA A 103 2.31 17.97 13.35
C ALA A 103 2.82 16.94 12.34
N ILE A 104 2.09 16.68 11.25
CA ILE A 104 2.54 15.78 10.18
C ILE A 104 3.87 16.26 9.59
N GLN A 105 3.99 17.55 9.25
CA GLN A 105 5.22 18.09 8.68
C GLN A 105 6.43 17.92 9.60
N GLU A 106 6.25 18.16 10.90
CA GLU A 106 7.30 17.98 11.89
C GLU A 106 7.66 16.50 12.07
N THR A 107 6.67 15.63 12.27
CA THR A 107 6.89 14.19 12.43
C THR A 107 7.53 13.56 11.18
N MET A 108 7.15 13.99 9.99
CA MET A 108 7.75 13.47 8.75
C MET A 108 9.25 13.75 8.63
N LYS A 109 9.81 14.73 9.35
CA LYS A 109 11.26 14.97 9.37
C LYS A 109 12.05 13.81 9.99
N SER A 110 11.42 13.03 10.87
CA SER A 110 12.04 11.85 11.50
C SER A 110 11.90 10.57 10.68
N PHE A 111 11.10 10.55 9.62
CA PHE A 111 10.96 9.40 8.72
C PHE A 111 12.12 9.36 7.72
N SER A 112 13.15 8.59 8.08
CA SER A 112 14.30 8.29 7.21
C SER A 112 13.90 7.34 6.07
N VAL A 113 14.41 7.63 4.87
CA VAL A 113 14.17 6.83 3.67
C VAL A 113 15.50 6.30 3.16
N GLY A 114 15.62 5.00 2.91
CA GLY A 114 16.91 4.43 2.53
C GLY A 114 16.94 2.92 2.41
N ASP A 115 18.11 2.35 2.68
CA ASP A 115 18.38 0.92 2.61
C ASP A 115 17.64 0.19 3.75
N PRO A 116 16.77 -0.80 3.45
CA PRO A 116 16.05 -1.54 4.48
C PRO A 116 16.95 -2.40 5.39
N ALA A 117 18.23 -2.61 5.02
CA ALA A 117 19.19 -3.31 5.87
C ALA A 117 19.71 -2.43 7.02
N ASP A 118 19.58 -1.10 6.93
CA ASP A 118 19.94 -0.19 8.02
C ASP A 118 18.76 -0.06 9.00
N PRO A 119 18.91 -0.48 10.28
CA PRO A 119 17.83 -0.40 11.27
C PRO A 119 17.38 1.02 11.60
N LYS A 120 18.13 2.05 11.16
CA LYS A 120 17.77 3.46 11.32
C LYS A 120 16.82 3.95 10.22
N ILE A 121 16.54 3.13 9.20
CA ILE A 121 15.65 3.49 8.08
C ILE A 121 14.21 3.12 8.40
N ALA A 122 13.32 4.12 8.38
CA ALA A 122 11.89 3.94 8.63
C ALA A 122 11.13 3.51 7.37
N VAL A 123 11.54 3.96 6.19
CA VAL A 123 10.86 3.71 4.92
C VAL A 123 11.84 3.15 3.89
N GLY A 124 11.59 1.90 3.49
CA GLY A 124 12.36 1.22 2.45
C GLY A 124 11.87 1.55 1.03
N PRO A 125 12.41 0.87 0.03
CA PRO A 125 11.99 1.06 -1.35
C PRO A 125 10.63 0.43 -1.69
N MET A 126 10.16 0.73 -2.90
CA MET A 126 9.07 -0.01 -3.53
C MET A 126 9.58 -1.36 -4.06
N VAL A 127 8.72 -2.37 -4.09
CA VAL A 127 9.07 -3.75 -4.49
C VAL A 127 9.55 -3.87 -5.95
N SER A 128 9.15 -2.96 -6.82
CA SER A 128 9.57 -2.96 -8.23
C SER A 128 9.50 -1.57 -8.84
N GLN A 129 10.18 -1.40 -9.99
CA GLN A 129 10.12 -0.17 -10.79
C GLN A 129 8.68 0.17 -11.21
N ASN A 130 7.90 -0.83 -11.64
CA ASN A 130 6.50 -0.62 -12.03
C ASN A 130 5.64 -0.09 -10.87
N GLN A 131 5.87 -0.58 -9.64
CA GLN A 131 5.16 -0.08 -8.46
C GLN A 131 5.59 1.34 -8.12
N TYR A 132 6.90 1.64 -8.19
CA TYR A 132 7.41 3.00 -8.03
C TYR A 132 6.78 3.97 -9.03
N ASP A 133 6.77 3.63 -10.33
CA ASP A 133 6.22 4.50 -11.37
C ASP A 133 4.72 4.72 -11.19
N ARG A 134 3.99 3.69 -10.74
CA ARG A 134 2.57 3.80 -10.39
C ARG A 134 2.34 4.77 -9.24
N VAL A 135 3.10 4.65 -8.14
CA VAL A 135 3.00 5.58 -7.00
C VAL A 135 3.33 7.01 -7.43
N GLN A 136 4.40 7.20 -8.19
CA GLN A 136 4.77 8.52 -8.73
C GLN A 136 3.68 9.11 -9.63
N SER A 137 2.97 8.27 -10.40
CA SER A 137 1.84 8.72 -11.21
C SER A 137 0.68 9.27 -10.37
N TYR A 138 0.36 8.63 -9.23
CA TYR A 138 -0.67 9.13 -8.32
C TYR A 138 -0.24 10.42 -7.61
N ILE A 139 1.05 10.55 -7.28
CA ILE A 139 1.58 11.79 -6.73
C ILE A 139 1.42 12.94 -7.74
N ARG A 140 1.80 12.73 -9.00
CA ARG A 140 1.62 13.73 -10.07
C ARG A 140 0.16 14.12 -10.24
N LYS A 141 -0.73 13.13 -10.35
CA LYS A 141 -2.18 13.37 -10.42
C LYS A 141 -2.68 14.20 -9.24
N GLY A 142 -2.25 13.88 -8.02
CA GLY A 142 -2.62 14.64 -6.83
C GLY A 142 -2.20 16.10 -6.89
N ILE A 143 -1.01 16.40 -7.43
CA ILE A 143 -0.51 17.76 -7.64
C ILE A 143 -1.31 18.49 -8.73
N GLU A 144 -1.63 17.80 -9.84
CA GLU A 144 -2.40 18.33 -10.98
C GLU A 144 -3.86 18.64 -10.59
N GLU A 145 -4.50 17.78 -9.79
CA GLU A 145 -5.91 17.90 -9.37
C GLU A 145 -6.17 19.01 -8.34
N GLY A 146 -5.13 19.71 -7.85
CA GLY A 146 -5.28 21.07 -7.35
C GLY A 146 -4.49 21.44 -6.08
N PRO A 147 -4.64 22.72 -5.65
CA PRO A 147 -3.76 23.39 -4.67
C PRO A 147 -3.88 22.87 -3.23
N ARG A 148 -4.73 21.86 -2.98
CA ARG A 148 -4.90 21.22 -1.66
C ARG A 148 -4.02 19.99 -1.47
N CYS A 149 -3.24 19.58 -2.49
CA CYS A 149 -2.21 18.57 -2.32
C CYS A 149 -0.99 19.17 -1.62
N TRP A 150 -0.89 18.94 -0.31
CA TRP A 150 0.31 19.29 0.46
C TRP A 150 1.28 18.12 0.36
N LEU A 151 2.33 18.30 -0.44
CA LEU A 151 3.36 17.29 -0.61
C LEU A 151 4.42 17.45 0.49
N VAL A 152 4.48 16.52 1.44
CA VAL A 152 5.64 16.37 2.33
C VAL A 152 6.63 15.41 1.66
N ALA A 153 7.18 15.80 0.52
CA ALA A 153 8.15 14.97 -0.18
C ALA A 153 9.56 15.26 0.32
N ARG A 154 10.11 14.35 1.11
CA ARG A 154 11.52 13.97 0.93
C ARG A 154 11.54 12.87 -0.13
N ALA A 155 12.36 13.05 -1.17
CA ALA A 155 12.43 12.15 -2.31
C ALA A 155 12.60 10.69 -1.86
N ILE A 156 11.62 9.83 -2.15
CA ILE A 156 11.84 8.38 -2.15
C ILE A 156 12.82 8.14 -3.30
N ARG A 157 14.10 7.93 -2.97
CA ARG A 157 15.14 7.69 -3.96
C ARG A 157 14.87 6.36 -4.66
N LYS A 158 15.14 6.31 -5.97
CA LYS A 158 15.17 5.06 -6.76
C LYS A 158 16.04 4.04 -6.04
N VAL A 159 15.59 2.78 -6.03
CA VAL A 159 16.50 1.65 -5.78
C VAL A 159 17.54 1.67 -6.89
N SER A 160 18.78 1.99 -6.53
CA SER A 160 19.93 1.70 -7.37
C SER A 160 20.06 0.19 -7.47
N LYS A 161 20.18 -0.36 -8.69
CA LYS A 161 20.53 -1.75 -8.95
C LYS A 161 21.93 -2.05 -8.38
N ARG A 162 22.05 -2.31 -7.08
CA ARG A 162 23.26 -2.89 -6.47
C ARG A 162 22.85 -3.82 -5.33
N ALA A 163 22.16 -4.90 -5.68
CA ALA A 163 21.97 -6.04 -4.77
C ALA A 163 21.64 -7.31 -5.58
N THR A 164 22.46 -7.59 -6.59
CA THR A 164 22.64 -8.94 -7.17
C THR A 164 24.04 -8.97 -7.79
N SER A 165 25.01 -9.32 -6.95
CA SER A 165 26.22 -10.05 -7.36
C SER A 165 26.01 -11.49 -6.93
#